data_AF-A0A3F2RYP2-F1
#
_entry.id   AF-A0A3F2RYP2-F1
#
_cell.length_a   1.000
_cell.length_b   1.000
_cell.length_c   1.000
_cell.angle_alpha   90.00
_cell.angle_beta   90.00
_cell.angle_gamma   90.00
#
_symmetry.space_group_name_H-M   'P 1'
#
loop_
_entity.id
_entity.type
_entity.pdbx_description
1 polymer ?
#
loop_
_entity_poly.entity_id
_entity_poly.type
_entity_poly.pdbx_seq_one_letter_code
_entity_poly.pdbx_strand_id
1 'polypeptide(L)'
;MDDIEDMIGEEELDRATVSSVRTPMVAPKPHFQSAATNSTASSSTCGDCETKEPSVPGTQLIWIKTYGCSHNVSDSEYMQGVLASYGYRFTQDPDAAQLWLLNSCTVKDPSQAAFMHLAVKGRRQNKAVVVAGCVPQADRHLKGLEEVSIVGIQQVDRVVEVVEETLKGHTVRLLSKNRLPELDLPKIRKNPMVEIIPLSTGCLGACTYCKTRHARGKLGSYTPEAIVSRAQNVINEGVTELWLSSEDTGAYGIDINTDLPTLMRKLLEVVPDGVMLRVGMTNPPYILDHLDAVAEVLNHDRVYSFLHVPVQSGSDDVLLAMNREYTAGEFKRVADELLTKVPGLTLATDIICGFPSETEEHFDETMELVEKYRFHIMNISQFYPRPGTPAAKMKRVPTQVVKNRSRKLTKLFETFEPYIHLVDTTQKVWVNTEVSDDKKYTVAHTKNYTKVLLPRDDSLIGCSAEVRVLTAARFHITGEVISRSQPATVAAAAIREQIRTEAAAAMVMDMDTATAMTTLMITIMIMKRVVTTAKVVVVGAKAGRAARLVVMERAAAVNAVALVALATLVASAAFVTTRLLTRK
;
A
#
# COMPACT_ATOMS: atom_id res chain seq x y z
N MET A 1 9.44 -4.74 1.20
CA MET A 1 9.29 -3.34 0.75
C MET A 1 8.37 -3.45 -0.44
N ASP A 2 7.12 -3.03 -0.29
CA ASP A 2 6.15 -3.06 -1.39
C ASP A 2 6.67 -2.11 -2.47
N ASP A 3 7.31 -2.67 -3.48
CA ASP A 3 7.63 -1.94 -4.68
C ASP A 3 6.31 -1.54 -5.33
N ILE A 4 6.14 -0.23 -5.47
CA ILE A 4 4.95 0.38 -6.08
C ILE A 4 4.77 -0.03 -7.56
N GLU A 5 5.73 -0.79 -8.12
CA GLU A 5 5.71 -1.29 -9.49
C GLU A 5 4.74 -2.48 -9.65
N ASP A 6 4.44 -3.25 -8.60
CA ASP A 6 3.52 -4.41 -8.70
C ASP A 6 2.03 -4.04 -8.56
N MET A 7 1.70 -2.74 -8.44
CA MET A 7 0.31 -2.27 -8.35
C MET A 7 -0.27 -1.78 -9.69
N ILE A 8 0.48 -1.85 -10.78
CA ILE A 8 -0.02 -1.54 -12.13
C ILE A 8 -0.08 -2.88 -12.88
N GLY A 9 -1.26 -3.51 -12.87
CA GLY A 9 -1.50 -4.68 -13.71
C GLY A 9 -1.27 -4.32 -15.19
N GLU A 10 -0.71 -5.26 -15.95
CA GLU A 10 -0.39 -5.09 -17.38
C GLU A 10 -1.61 -4.74 -18.26
N GLU A 11 -2.84 -4.79 -17.73
CA GLU A 11 -4.08 -4.51 -18.45
C GLU A 11 -4.46 -3.00 -18.57
N GLU A 12 -3.81 -2.07 -17.87
CA GLU A 12 -4.21 -0.64 -17.90
C GLU A 12 -3.43 0.26 -18.88
N LEU A 13 -2.53 -0.30 -19.69
CA LEU A 13 -1.77 0.44 -20.70
C LEU A 13 -2.29 0.17 -22.13
N ASP A 14 -3.46 0.74 -22.46
CA ASP A 14 -3.88 0.78 -23.87
C ASP A 14 -3.02 1.80 -24.64
N ARG A 15 -2.11 1.29 -25.48
CA ARG A 15 -1.02 2.01 -26.14
C ARG A 15 -1.44 2.85 -27.35
N ALA A 16 -2.73 3.13 -27.54
CA ALA A 16 -3.23 3.69 -28.79
C ALA A 16 -3.65 5.17 -28.78
N THR A 17 -3.73 5.87 -27.63
CA THR A 17 -4.34 7.22 -27.60
C THR A 17 -3.38 8.40 -27.41
N VAL A 18 -2.06 8.18 -27.34
CA VAL A 18 -1.07 9.26 -27.23
C VAL A 18 -0.48 9.58 -28.61
N SER A 19 -1.28 10.11 -29.52
CA SER A 19 -0.79 10.77 -30.73
C SER A 19 -1.82 11.75 -31.28
N SER A 20 -1.73 13.00 -30.84
CA SER A 20 -1.66 14.18 -31.72
C SER A 20 -1.90 15.47 -30.92
N VAL A 21 -0.84 16.27 -30.81
CA VAL A 21 -0.91 17.69 -30.43
C VAL A 21 -0.78 18.50 -31.71
N ARG A 22 -1.78 19.33 -32.02
CA ARG A 22 -1.61 20.54 -32.86
C ARG A 22 -2.47 21.69 -32.30
N THR A 23 -1.83 22.84 -32.16
CA THR A 23 -2.29 24.13 -31.59
C THR A 23 -2.78 25.09 -32.72
N PRO A 24 -3.13 26.37 -32.45
CA PRO A 24 -4.40 26.92 -31.95
C PRO A 24 -5.10 27.85 -32.98
N MET A 25 -6.37 28.23 -32.76
CA MET A 25 -6.94 29.47 -33.32
C MET A 25 -7.85 30.18 -32.31
N VAL A 26 -7.70 31.50 -32.30
CA VAL A 26 -8.25 32.50 -31.37
C VAL A 26 -9.61 33.03 -31.85
N ALA A 27 -10.44 33.47 -30.88
CA ALA A 27 -11.37 34.63 -30.87
C ALA A 27 -12.83 34.28 -30.52
N PRO A 28 -13.67 35.25 -30.09
CA PRO A 28 -13.51 36.23 -29.00
C PRO A 28 -14.70 36.20 -28.00
N LYS A 29 -14.55 36.85 -26.83
CA LYS A 29 -15.62 37.10 -25.83
C LYS A 29 -16.71 38.05 -26.35
N PRO A 30 -17.92 37.99 -25.78
CA PRO A 30 -18.71 39.21 -25.58
C PRO A 30 -19.01 39.51 -24.11
N HIS A 31 -19.24 40.80 -23.89
CA HIS A 31 -19.37 41.53 -22.64
C HIS A 31 -20.74 41.38 -21.96
N PHE A 32 -20.71 41.61 -20.64
CA PHE A 32 -21.85 41.83 -19.74
C PHE A 32 -22.82 42.93 -20.20
N GLN A 33 -24.12 42.73 -19.97
CA GLN A 33 -25.07 43.81 -19.63
C GLN A 33 -26.04 43.35 -18.53
N SER A 34 -26.23 44.23 -17.54
CA SER A 34 -27.17 44.14 -16.43
C SER A 34 -28.56 44.65 -16.82
N ALA A 35 -29.62 44.04 -16.30
CA ALA A 35 -30.91 44.72 -16.10
C ALA A 35 -31.73 44.03 -15.00
N ALA A 36 -32.37 44.86 -14.18
CA ALA A 36 -33.15 44.51 -13.00
C ALA A 36 -34.63 44.20 -13.31
N THR A 37 -35.24 43.45 -12.38
CA THR A 37 -36.66 43.38 -11.98
C THR A 37 -37.75 43.18 -13.05
N ASN A 38 -38.45 42.04 -12.97
CA ASN A 38 -39.89 42.05 -12.67
C ASN A 38 -40.41 40.67 -12.26
N SER A 39 -41.29 40.71 -11.26
CA SER A 39 -42.08 39.63 -10.70
C SER A 39 -43.19 39.17 -11.65
N THR A 40 -43.32 37.87 -11.83
CA THR A 40 -44.62 37.22 -12.09
C THR A 40 -44.58 35.81 -11.52
N ALA A 41 -45.47 35.58 -10.55
CA ALA A 41 -45.80 34.27 -10.06
C ALA A 41 -46.51 33.49 -11.17
N SER A 42 -45.98 32.32 -11.52
CA SER A 42 -46.74 31.27 -12.17
C SER A 42 -46.35 29.94 -11.55
N SER A 43 -47.36 29.33 -10.92
CA SER A 43 -47.35 28.00 -10.34
C SER A 43 -46.97 26.97 -11.39
N SER A 44 -45.73 26.48 -11.36
CA SER A 44 -45.33 25.25 -12.05
C SER A 44 -45.23 24.12 -11.03
N THR A 45 -46.10 23.16 -11.24
CA THR A 45 -46.20 21.85 -10.62
C THR A 45 -44.83 21.23 -10.31
N CYS A 46 -44.67 20.82 -9.06
CA CYS A 46 -43.58 20.00 -8.54
C CYS A 46 -43.40 18.75 -9.43
N GLY A 47 -42.35 18.76 -10.25
CA GLY A 47 -41.85 17.58 -10.93
C GLY A 47 -40.79 16.92 -10.04
N ASP A 48 -41.11 15.73 -9.56
CA ASP A 48 -40.23 14.66 -9.11
C ASP A 48 -38.88 15.10 -8.51
N CYS A 49 -38.95 15.46 -7.22
CA CYS A 49 -37.81 15.22 -6.35
C CYS A 49 -37.76 13.71 -6.10
N GLU A 50 -36.94 12.99 -6.88
CA GLU A 50 -36.44 11.68 -6.46
C GLU A 50 -35.79 11.88 -5.10
N THR A 51 -36.55 11.52 -4.07
CA THR A 51 -36.10 11.51 -2.68
C THR A 51 -35.06 10.41 -2.60
N LYS A 52 -33.77 10.78 -2.67
CA LYS A 52 -32.71 9.92 -2.13
C LYS A 52 -33.17 9.54 -0.73
N GLU A 53 -33.39 8.25 -0.49
CA GLU A 53 -33.72 7.75 0.83
C GLU A 53 -32.77 8.39 1.85
N PRO A 54 -33.25 8.85 3.01
CA PRO A 54 -32.40 9.49 4.01
C PRO A 54 -31.35 8.47 4.47
N SER A 55 -30.18 8.51 3.84
CA SER A 55 -29.09 7.63 4.19
C SER A 55 -28.54 8.12 5.53
N VAL A 56 -28.60 7.27 6.55
CA VAL A 56 -28.05 7.59 7.87
C VAL A 56 -26.56 7.94 7.68
N PRO A 57 -26.11 9.13 8.10
CA PRO A 57 -24.69 9.50 8.08
C PRO A 57 -23.82 8.43 8.72
N GLY A 58 -22.65 8.16 8.14
CA GLY A 58 -21.73 7.15 8.64
C GLY A 58 -22.05 5.70 8.26
N THR A 59 -23.13 5.39 7.55
CA THR A 59 -23.41 3.99 7.14
C THR A 59 -22.84 3.60 5.77
N GLN A 60 -22.27 4.56 5.04
CA GLN A 60 -21.80 4.36 3.67
C GLN A 60 -20.51 3.54 3.64
N LEU A 61 -20.30 2.81 2.54
CA LEU A 61 -19.09 2.07 2.23
C LEU A 61 -18.06 2.99 1.58
N ILE A 62 -16.85 2.96 2.14
CA ILE A 62 -15.70 3.71 1.66
C ILE A 62 -14.68 2.73 1.09
N TRP A 63 -14.17 3.03 -0.10
CA TRP A 63 -12.99 2.37 -0.65
C TRP A 63 -11.79 3.30 -0.52
N ILE A 64 -10.67 2.74 -0.04
CA ILE A 64 -9.44 3.49 0.20
C ILE A 64 -8.34 2.96 -0.67
N LYS A 65 -7.64 3.87 -1.35
CA LYS A 65 -6.42 3.57 -2.07
C LYS A 65 -5.30 4.47 -1.60
N THR A 66 -4.24 3.85 -1.12
CA THR A 66 -3.05 4.56 -0.64
C THR A 66 -1.89 4.35 -1.61
N TYR A 67 -1.21 5.44 -1.94
CA TYR A 67 0.03 5.45 -2.69
C TYR A 67 1.12 6.08 -1.82
N GLY A 68 2.31 5.48 -1.79
CA GLY A 68 3.48 6.12 -1.18
C GLY A 68 4.27 5.30 -0.18
N CYS A 69 4.80 6.01 0.81
CA CYS A 69 5.66 5.48 1.86
C CYS A 69 4.88 5.04 3.10
N SER A 70 5.60 4.49 4.09
CA SER A 70 5.08 4.12 5.42
C SER A 70 4.29 5.25 6.09
N HIS A 71 4.76 6.50 5.97
CA HIS A 71 4.04 7.65 6.56
C HIS A 71 2.66 7.82 5.91
N ASN A 72 2.55 7.71 4.58
CA ASN A 72 1.25 7.76 3.90
C ASN A 72 0.35 6.57 4.27
N VAL A 73 0.92 5.38 4.47
CA VAL A 73 0.15 4.23 4.99
C VAL A 73 -0.41 4.55 6.37
N SER A 74 0.42 5.05 7.29
CA SER A 74 -0.03 5.49 8.63
C SER A 74 -1.13 6.55 8.57
N ASP A 75 -1.02 7.54 7.67
CA ASP A 75 -2.05 8.57 7.49
C ASP A 75 -3.39 7.93 7.08
N SER A 76 -3.36 6.91 6.21
CA SER A 76 -4.56 6.16 5.81
C SER A 76 -5.11 5.27 6.93
N GLU A 77 -4.26 4.71 7.78
CA GLU A 77 -4.71 3.94 8.95
C GLU A 77 -5.43 4.84 9.96
N TYR A 78 -4.92 6.06 10.21
CA TYR A 78 -5.60 7.06 11.04
C TYR A 78 -6.93 7.48 10.42
N MET A 79 -6.96 7.83 9.13
CA MET A 79 -8.21 8.20 8.47
C MET A 79 -9.26 7.08 8.55
N GLN A 80 -8.85 5.83 8.37
CA GLN A 80 -9.73 4.67 8.53
C GLN A 80 -10.27 4.54 9.94
N GLY A 81 -9.41 4.64 10.96
CA GLY A 81 -9.85 4.51 12.35
C GLY A 81 -10.80 5.63 12.79
N VAL A 82 -10.54 6.87 12.38
CA VAL A 82 -11.42 8.01 12.68
C VAL A 82 -12.78 7.84 11.99
N LEU A 83 -12.80 7.44 10.71
CA LEU A 83 -14.03 7.15 9.98
C LEU A 83 -14.82 5.97 10.57
N ALA A 84 -14.14 4.89 10.94
CA ALA A 84 -14.77 3.73 11.58
C ALA A 84 -15.39 4.07 12.92
N SER A 85 -14.71 4.88 13.73
CA SER A 85 -15.20 5.34 15.03
C SER A 85 -16.48 6.17 14.90
N TYR A 86 -16.67 6.83 13.76
CA TYR A 86 -17.91 7.53 13.42
C TYR A 86 -19.02 6.60 12.91
N GLY A 87 -18.67 5.42 12.37
CA GLY A 87 -19.61 4.38 11.92
C GLY A 87 -19.35 3.85 10.51
N TYR A 88 -18.47 4.49 9.75
CA TYR A 88 -18.20 4.13 8.35
C TYR A 88 -17.62 2.73 8.22
N ARG A 89 -17.95 2.07 7.10
CA ARG A 89 -17.46 0.73 6.77
C ARG A 89 -16.57 0.78 5.54
N PHE A 90 -15.63 -0.15 5.46
CA PHE A 90 -14.69 -0.23 4.34
C PHE A 90 -14.97 -1.45 3.46
N THR A 91 -14.71 -1.29 2.17
CA THR A 91 -14.79 -2.37 1.17
C THR A 91 -13.49 -2.43 0.39
N GLN A 92 -13.13 -3.63 -0.09
CA GLN A 92 -12.03 -3.82 -1.04
C GLN A 92 -12.48 -3.65 -2.50
N ASP A 93 -13.79 -3.71 -2.74
CA ASP A 93 -14.40 -3.50 -4.06
C ASP A 93 -14.67 -2.01 -4.30
N PRO A 94 -13.96 -1.36 -5.25
CA PRO A 94 -14.18 0.05 -5.58
C PRO A 94 -15.59 0.33 -6.15
N ASP A 95 -16.22 -0.64 -6.80
CA ASP A 95 -17.53 -0.45 -7.44
C ASP A 95 -18.66 -0.49 -6.41
N ALA A 96 -18.51 -1.27 -5.34
CA ALA A 96 -19.45 -1.30 -4.21
C ALA A 96 -19.41 -0.04 -3.32
N ALA A 97 -18.32 0.73 -3.35
CA ALA A 97 -18.16 1.91 -2.50
C ALA A 97 -19.01 3.10 -2.97
N GLN A 98 -19.57 3.87 -2.04
CA GLN A 98 -20.19 5.16 -2.35
C GLN A 98 -19.16 6.31 -2.39
N LEU A 99 -18.04 6.16 -1.67
CA LEU A 99 -16.98 7.16 -1.62
C LEU A 99 -15.60 6.52 -1.82
N TRP A 100 -14.78 7.17 -2.62
CA TRP A 100 -13.37 6.85 -2.81
C TRP A 100 -12.52 7.85 -2.03
N LEU A 101 -11.73 7.34 -1.10
CA LEU A 101 -10.74 8.12 -0.35
C LEU A 101 -9.34 7.73 -0.85
N LEU A 102 -8.72 8.64 -1.59
CA LEU A 102 -7.46 8.41 -2.29
C LEU A 102 -6.33 9.16 -1.56
N ASN A 103 -5.38 8.44 -0.98
CA ASN A 103 -4.24 9.04 -0.28
C ASN A 103 -2.98 8.95 -1.16
N SER A 104 -2.33 10.08 -1.39
CA SER A 104 -1.26 10.23 -2.37
C SER A 104 0.11 10.54 -1.77
N CYS A 105 1.15 10.15 -2.50
CA CYS A 105 2.53 10.54 -2.23
C CYS A 105 3.06 11.39 -3.38
N THR A 106 3.87 12.40 -3.05
CA THR A 106 4.54 13.20 -4.07
C THR A 106 5.75 12.48 -4.61
N VAL A 107 6.42 11.61 -3.86
CA VAL A 107 7.81 11.16 -4.11
C VAL A 107 8.02 10.36 -5.41
N LYS A 108 7.00 9.76 -6.01
CA LYS A 108 7.11 9.02 -7.29
C LYS A 108 6.08 9.50 -8.32
N ASP A 109 6.54 9.93 -9.49
CA ASP A 109 5.69 10.47 -10.56
C ASP A 109 4.68 9.46 -11.13
N PRO A 110 5.03 8.17 -11.38
CA PRO A 110 4.04 7.18 -11.81
C PRO A 110 2.90 7.02 -10.80
N SER A 111 3.21 7.04 -9.50
CA SER A 111 2.22 6.98 -8.42
C SER A 111 1.32 8.22 -8.42
N GLN A 112 1.87 9.41 -8.67
CA GLN A 112 1.09 10.63 -8.81
C GLN A 112 0.16 10.56 -10.05
N ALA A 113 0.64 10.07 -11.19
CA ALA A 113 -0.17 9.95 -12.40
C ALA A 113 -1.32 8.94 -12.23
N ALA A 114 -1.04 7.76 -11.66
CA ALA A 114 -2.04 6.75 -11.36
C ALA A 114 -3.12 7.27 -10.38
N PHE A 115 -2.68 7.98 -9.33
CA PHE A 115 -3.58 8.64 -8.38
C PHE A 115 -4.51 9.65 -9.08
N MET A 116 -3.96 10.51 -9.95
CA MET A 116 -4.77 11.50 -10.67
C MET A 116 -5.76 10.86 -11.63
N HIS A 117 -5.33 9.80 -12.33
CA HIS A 117 -6.21 9.03 -13.21
C HIS A 117 -7.39 8.44 -12.42
N LEU A 118 -7.11 7.87 -11.25
CA LEU A 118 -8.12 7.26 -10.38
C LEU A 118 -9.10 8.29 -9.82
N ALA A 119 -8.62 9.48 -9.41
CA ALA A 119 -9.49 10.58 -8.97
C ALA A 119 -10.47 11.00 -10.07
N VAL A 120 -10.00 11.13 -11.32
CA VAL A 120 -10.86 11.46 -12.46
C VAL A 120 -11.82 10.32 -12.80
N LYS A 121 -11.36 9.06 -12.73
CA LYS A 121 -12.17 7.86 -12.96
C LYS A 121 -13.34 7.77 -11.97
N GLY A 122 -13.07 7.95 -10.68
CA GLY A 122 -14.11 7.89 -9.64
C GLY A 122 -15.24 8.89 -9.88
N ARG A 123 -14.88 10.14 -10.25
CA ARG A 123 -15.88 11.15 -10.61
C ARG A 123 -16.70 10.78 -11.85
N ARG A 124 -16.05 10.24 -12.89
CA ARG A 124 -16.75 9.76 -14.10
C ARG A 124 -17.73 8.63 -13.78
N GLN A 125 -17.47 7.85 -12.74
CA GLN A 125 -18.35 6.80 -12.23
C GLN A 125 -19.37 7.33 -11.19
N ASN A 126 -19.52 8.65 -11.06
CA ASN A 126 -20.43 9.31 -10.12
C ASN A 126 -20.19 8.91 -8.65
N LYS A 127 -18.95 8.57 -8.29
CA LYS A 127 -18.51 8.32 -6.92
C LYS A 127 -18.18 9.64 -6.23
N ALA A 128 -18.46 9.75 -4.94
CA ALA A 128 -17.89 10.82 -4.13
C ALA A 128 -16.37 10.59 -4.03
N VAL A 129 -15.55 11.63 -4.27
CA VAL A 129 -14.09 11.50 -4.26
C VAL A 129 -13.49 12.48 -3.27
N VAL A 130 -12.79 11.93 -2.28
CA VAL A 130 -11.94 12.67 -1.34
C VAL A 130 -10.50 12.31 -1.62
N VAL A 131 -9.65 13.33 -1.74
CA VAL A 131 -8.22 13.15 -1.90
C VAL A 131 -7.46 13.61 -0.66
N ALA A 132 -6.39 12.89 -0.33
CA ALA A 132 -5.53 13.17 0.80
C ALA A 132 -4.04 13.02 0.41
N GLY A 133 -3.17 13.33 1.36
CA GLY A 133 -1.74 13.07 1.24
C GLY A 133 -0.93 14.21 0.63
N CYS A 134 0.28 13.88 0.17
CA CYS A 134 1.30 14.86 -0.18
C CYS A 134 0.97 15.65 -1.45
N VAL A 135 0.35 15.02 -2.47
CA VAL A 135 0.10 15.67 -3.77
C VAL A 135 -0.86 16.85 -3.63
N PRO A 136 -2.09 16.68 -3.10
CA PRO A 136 -3.02 17.80 -2.99
C PRO A 136 -2.52 18.89 -2.03
N GLN A 137 -1.66 18.54 -1.07
CA GLN A 137 -1.06 19.49 -0.13
C GLN A 137 0.04 20.35 -0.78
N ALA A 138 0.89 19.74 -1.62
CA ALA A 138 1.99 20.42 -2.29
C ALA A 138 1.58 21.14 -3.58
N ASP A 139 0.56 20.65 -4.29
CA ASP A 139 0.16 21.15 -5.61
C ASP A 139 -1.36 21.32 -5.72
N ARG A 140 -1.87 22.38 -5.08
CA ARG A 140 -3.31 22.64 -4.86
C ARG A 140 -4.09 23.00 -6.13
N HIS A 141 -3.37 23.37 -7.19
CA HIS A 141 -3.93 23.84 -8.46
C HIS A 141 -3.67 22.84 -9.59
N LEU A 142 -3.29 21.60 -9.24
CA LEU A 142 -3.09 20.56 -10.21
C LEU A 142 -4.43 20.21 -10.88
N LYS A 143 -4.44 20.21 -12.21
CA LYS A 143 -5.64 19.95 -13.02
C LYS A 143 -6.29 18.63 -12.60
N GLY A 144 -7.60 18.65 -12.40
CA GLY A 144 -8.37 17.49 -11.92
C GLY A 144 -8.61 17.47 -10.41
N LEU A 145 -7.88 18.27 -9.61
CA LEU A 145 -8.14 18.44 -8.18
C LEU A 145 -9.17 19.54 -7.87
N GLU A 146 -9.61 20.30 -8.87
CA GLU A 146 -10.47 21.48 -8.72
C GLU A 146 -11.84 21.14 -8.11
N GLU A 147 -12.43 20.03 -8.55
CA GLU A 147 -13.79 19.60 -8.18
C GLU A 147 -13.75 18.25 -7.42
N VAL A 148 -12.75 18.07 -6.55
CA VAL A 148 -12.70 17.00 -5.54
C VAL A 148 -12.44 17.60 -4.17
N SER A 149 -12.96 16.95 -3.14
CA SER A 149 -12.71 17.36 -1.76
C SER A 149 -11.31 16.94 -1.31
N ILE A 150 -10.68 17.74 -0.46
CA ILE A 150 -9.29 17.59 -0.06
C ILE A 150 -9.16 17.57 1.47
N VAL A 151 -8.48 16.55 1.98
CA VAL A 151 -8.02 16.45 3.38
C VAL A 151 -6.50 16.62 3.41
N GLY A 152 -6.04 17.65 4.10
CA GLY A 152 -4.63 17.91 4.32
C GLY A 152 -4.01 16.91 5.28
N ILE A 153 -2.71 16.65 5.11
CA ILE A 153 -1.92 15.67 5.88
C ILE A 153 -1.97 15.93 7.40
N GLN A 154 -2.04 17.21 7.80
CA GLN A 154 -2.08 17.62 9.20
C GLN A 154 -3.51 17.73 9.76
N GLN A 155 -4.52 17.30 9.00
CA GLN A 155 -5.93 17.39 9.37
C GLN A 155 -6.66 16.04 9.21
N VAL A 156 -5.93 14.93 9.34
CA VAL A 156 -6.47 13.56 9.24
C VAL A 156 -7.53 13.28 10.30
N ASP A 157 -7.46 13.96 11.45
CA ASP A 157 -8.46 13.97 12.53
C ASP A 157 -9.83 14.51 12.07
N ARG A 158 -9.85 15.39 11.07
CA ARG A 158 -11.06 16.03 10.53
C ARG A 158 -11.57 15.38 9.24
N VAL A 159 -11.10 14.18 8.91
CA VAL A 159 -11.49 13.46 7.69
C VAL A 159 -13.00 13.25 7.58
N VAL A 160 -13.69 13.02 8.71
CA VAL A 160 -15.14 12.81 8.77
C VAL A 160 -15.90 14.01 8.22
N GLU A 161 -15.50 15.23 8.59
CA GLU A 161 -16.15 16.46 8.12
C GLU A 161 -16.10 16.57 6.59
N VAL A 162 -14.94 16.25 6.02
CA VAL A 162 -14.75 16.31 4.56
C VAL A 162 -15.55 15.21 3.87
N VAL A 163 -15.55 13.99 4.40
CA VAL A 163 -16.32 12.86 3.85
C VAL A 163 -17.81 13.15 3.86
N GLU A 164 -18.37 13.62 4.98
CA GLU A 164 -19.79 13.96 5.12
C GLU A 164 -20.23 15.04 4.13
N GLU A 165 -19.48 16.13 4.02
CA GLU A 165 -19.82 17.20 3.08
C GLU A 165 -19.66 16.75 1.61
N THR A 166 -18.70 15.88 1.32
CA THR A 166 -18.53 15.31 -0.03
C THR A 166 -19.69 14.40 -0.41
N LEU A 167 -20.20 13.59 0.52
CA LEU A 167 -21.37 12.73 0.30
C LEU A 167 -22.64 13.54 0.05
N LYS A 168 -22.75 14.76 0.63
CA LYS A 168 -23.82 15.73 0.34
C LYS A 168 -23.67 16.41 -1.03
N GLY A 169 -22.55 16.22 -1.72
CA GLY A 169 -22.26 16.84 -3.02
C GLY A 169 -21.48 18.15 -2.93
N HIS A 170 -21.00 18.54 -1.74
CA HIS A 170 -20.16 19.72 -1.58
C HIS A 170 -18.68 19.40 -1.83
N THR A 171 -17.92 20.39 -2.27
CA THR A 171 -16.45 20.30 -2.37
C THR A 171 -15.80 21.05 -1.22
N VAL A 172 -15.10 20.33 -0.34
CA VAL A 172 -14.47 20.90 0.86
C VAL A 172 -12.96 20.78 0.78
N ARG A 173 -12.22 21.78 1.26
CA ARG A 173 -10.74 21.78 1.27
C ARG A 173 -10.22 22.15 2.66
N LEU A 174 -9.67 21.17 3.36
CA LEU A 174 -8.96 21.37 4.63
C LEU A 174 -7.45 21.30 4.36
N LEU A 175 -6.78 22.45 4.32
CA LEU A 175 -5.36 22.57 3.93
C LEU A 175 -4.51 23.38 4.92
N SER A 176 -5.02 23.57 6.15
CA SER A 176 -4.31 24.28 7.22
C SER A 176 -3.05 23.53 7.64
N LYS A 177 -2.03 24.26 8.10
CA LYS A 177 -0.70 23.71 8.45
C LYS A 177 -0.27 24.02 9.90
N ASN A 178 -1.22 24.01 10.84
CA ASN A 178 -1.01 24.67 12.14
C ASN A 178 -0.83 23.71 13.32
N ARG A 179 -0.94 22.39 13.12
CA ARG A 179 -0.93 21.41 14.24
C ARG A 179 -0.39 20.05 13.80
N LEU A 180 0.28 19.36 14.72
CA LEU A 180 0.54 17.93 14.61
C LEU A 180 -0.72 17.14 15.03
N PRO A 181 -1.24 16.21 14.22
CA PRO A 181 -2.29 15.29 14.65
C PRO A 181 -1.89 14.52 15.90
N GLU A 182 -2.83 14.20 16.79
CA GLU A 182 -2.50 13.41 17.98
C GLU A 182 -2.13 11.96 17.60
N LEU A 183 -1.19 11.34 18.32
CA LEU A 183 -0.72 9.98 18.02
C LEU A 183 -1.68 8.88 18.51
N ASP A 184 -2.58 9.22 19.44
CA ASP A 184 -3.57 8.33 20.03
C ASP A 184 -4.89 8.26 19.23
N LEU A 185 -4.96 8.95 18.08
CA LEU A 185 -6.06 8.82 17.14
C LEU A 185 -6.30 7.33 16.80
N PRO A 186 -7.57 6.93 16.67
CA PRO A 186 -7.90 5.55 16.32
C PRO A 186 -7.29 5.18 14.97
N LYS A 187 -6.73 3.98 14.88
CA LYS A 187 -6.16 3.41 13.65
C LYS A 187 -6.80 2.08 13.32
N ILE A 188 -7.06 1.86 12.04
CA ILE A 188 -7.24 0.51 11.48
C ILE A 188 -5.99 0.16 10.70
N ARG A 189 -5.20 -0.78 11.23
CA ARG A 189 -3.93 -1.18 10.64
C ARG A 189 -4.14 -2.06 9.42
N LYS A 190 -3.33 -1.86 8.37
CA LYS A 190 -3.28 -2.79 7.22
C LYS A 190 -2.74 -4.15 7.66
N ASN A 191 -1.72 -4.15 8.52
CA ASN A 191 -1.18 -5.34 9.17
C ASN A 191 -1.40 -5.21 10.67
N PRO A 192 -2.25 -6.04 11.31
CA PRO A 192 -2.60 -5.88 12.72
C PRO A 192 -1.40 -6.07 13.67
N MET A 193 -0.31 -6.68 13.19
CA MET A 193 0.92 -6.92 13.96
C MET A 193 1.98 -5.81 13.83
N VAL A 194 1.76 -4.82 12.95
CA VAL A 194 2.73 -3.74 12.68
C VAL A 194 2.11 -2.39 12.99
N GLU A 195 2.73 -1.60 13.85
CA GLU A 195 2.38 -0.19 14.05
C GLU A 195 3.41 0.70 13.38
N ILE A 196 2.95 1.62 12.53
CA ILE A 196 3.78 2.71 12.01
C ILE A 196 3.60 3.93 12.93
N ILE A 197 4.65 4.30 13.65
CA ILE A 197 4.67 5.45 14.55
C ILE A 197 5.42 6.60 13.87
N PRO A 198 4.73 7.67 13.44
CA PRO A 198 5.41 8.86 12.95
C PRO A 198 6.14 9.56 14.11
N LEU A 199 7.45 9.76 13.98
CA LEU A 199 8.27 10.46 14.98
C LEU A 199 8.16 11.98 14.84
N SER A 200 8.02 12.44 13.61
CA SER A 200 7.89 13.85 13.25
C SER A 200 7.18 13.98 11.91
N THR A 201 6.73 15.19 11.61
CA THR A 201 6.31 15.58 10.25
C THR A 201 7.16 16.72 9.74
N GLY A 202 7.28 16.80 8.42
CA GLY A 202 8.04 17.85 7.76
C GLY A 202 9.53 17.54 7.70
N CYS A 203 10.29 18.44 7.08
CA CYS A 203 11.70 18.21 6.79
C CYS A 203 12.48 19.51 6.96
N LEU A 204 13.72 19.41 7.49
CA LEU A 204 14.67 20.53 7.58
C LEU A 204 15.30 20.84 6.23
N GLY A 205 15.44 19.82 5.37
CA GLY A 205 16.11 19.93 4.08
C GLY A 205 15.47 20.95 3.12
N ALA A 206 16.26 21.36 2.13
CA ALA A 206 15.87 22.29 1.07
C ALA A 206 16.27 21.77 -0.33
N CYS A 207 16.19 20.45 -0.53
CA CYS A 207 16.63 19.81 -1.77
C CYS A 207 15.96 20.41 -3.01
N THR A 208 16.72 20.63 -4.08
CA THR A 208 16.25 21.33 -5.29
C THR A 208 15.19 20.57 -6.07
N TYR A 209 14.97 19.29 -5.79
CA TYR A 209 14.02 18.42 -6.49
C TYR A 209 12.85 17.95 -5.61
N CYS A 210 12.96 18.03 -4.29
CA CYS A 210 12.02 17.36 -3.38
C CYS A 210 10.80 18.24 -3.08
N LYS A 211 9.60 17.65 -3.08
CA LYS A 211 8.35 18.34 -2.68
C LYS A 211 7.93 18.10 -1.23
N THR A 212 8.68 17.32 -0.46
CA THR A 212 8.32 16.93 0.90
C THR A 212 8.10 18.13 1.82
N ARG A 213 8.99 19.12 1.84
CA ARG A 213 8.82 20.34 2.63
C ARG A 213 7.62 21.19 2.19
N HIS A 214 7.30 21.20 0.90
CA HIS A 214 6.09 21.86 0.38
C HIS A 214 4.81 21.15 0.84
N ALA A 215 4.81 19.82 0.88
CA ALA A 215 3.69 19.01 1.38
C ALA A 215 3.57 19.10 2.90
N ARG A 216 4.57 18.59 3.62
CA ARG A 216 4.52 18.30 5.07
C ARG A 216 5.02 19.43 5.97
N GLY A 217 5.58 20.50 5.39
CA GLY A 217 6.02 21.68 6.14
C GLY A 217 7.44 21.56 6.69
N LYS A 218 7.77 22.44 7.65
CA LYS A 218 9.01 22.37 8.43
C LYS A 218 8.90 21.24 9.46
N LEU A 219 10.05 20.78 9.96
CA LEU A 219 10.13 19.79 11.01
C LEU A 219 9.25 20.19 12.21
N GLY A 220 8.38 19.28 12.62
CA GLY A 220 7.64 19.29 13.88
C GLY A 220 7.66 17.89 14.47
N SER A 221 8.37 17.72 15.58
CA SER A 221 8.56 16.44 16.26
C SER A 221 7.51 16.20 17.34
N TYR A 222 7.10 14.94 17.51
CA TYR A 222 6.32 14.52 18.67
C TYR A 222 7.23 14.39 19.90
N THR A 223 6.69 14.65 21.08
CA THR A 223 7.45 14.47 22.32
C THR A 223 7.79 12.99 22.54
N PRO A 224 8.94 12.67 23.16
CA PRO A 224 9.27 11.28 23.46
C PRO A 224 8.19 10.57 24.27
N GLU A 225 7.54 11.28 25.19
CA GLU A 225 6.49 10.74 26.06
C GLU A 225 5.25 10.31 25.25
N ALA A 226 4.86 11.09 24.24
CA ALA A 226 3.75 10.75 23.36
C ALA A 226 4.06 9.50 22.51
N ILE A 227 5.29 9.41 22.00
CA ILE A 227 5.75 8.27 21.19
C ILE A 227 5.83 6.99 22.04
N VAL A 228 6.42 7.07 23.23
CA VAL A 228 6.52 5.95 24.17
C VAL A 228 5.15 5.48 24.65
N SER A 229 4.25 6.42 24.96
CA SER A 229 2.86 6.11 25.31
C SER A 229 2.15 5.37 24.17
N ARG A 230 2.29 5.85 22.93
CA ARG A 230 1.74 5.16 21.74
C ARG A 230 2.32 3.76 21.61
N ALA A 231 3.64 3.60 21.70
CA ALA A 231 4.30 2.30 21.62
C ALA A 231 3.77 1.31 22.66
N GLN A 232 3.64 1.74 23.92
CA GLN A 232 3.12 0.90 25.00
C GLN A 232 1.68 0.46 24.74
N ASN A 233 0.81 1.38 24.30
CA ASN A 233 -0.59 1.09 24.01
C ASN A 233 -0.72 0.04 22.91
N VAL A 234 0.01 0.19 21.79
CA VAL A 234 -0.11 -0.73 20.66
C VAL A 234 0.52 -2.10 20.92
N ILE A 235 1.56 -2.17 21.76
CA ILE A 235 2.11 -3.46 22.24
C ILE A 235 1.05 -4.21 23.03
N ASN A 236 0.30 -3.51 23.89
CA ASN A 236 -0.80 -4.08 24.65
C ASN A 236 -1.97 -4.52 23.75
N GLU A 237 -2.15 -3.89 22.58
CA GLU A 237 -3.09 -4.30 21.54
C GLU A 237 -2.62 -5.52 20.74
N GLY A 238 -1.37 -5.97 20.90
CA GLY A 238 -0.84 -7.18 20.25
C GLY A 238 0.15 -6.94 19.11
N VAL A 239 0.57 -5.70 18.88
CA VAL A 239 1.59 -5.36 17.88
C VAL A 239 2.94 -5.98 18.26
N THR A 240 3.59 -6.60 17.28
CA THR A 240 4.91 -7.26 17.44
C THR A 240 6.03 -6.54 16.69
N GLU A 241 5.71 -5.51 15.90
CA GLU A 241 6.68 -4.73 15.15
C GLU A 241 6.31 -3.24 15.15
N LEU A 242 7.25 -2.38 15.58
CA LEU A 242 7.08 -0.93 15.59
C LEU A 242 7.98 -0.30 14.52
N TRP A 243 7.37 0.36 13.54
CA TRP A 243 8.09 1.09 12.49
C TRP A 243 8.15 2.56 12.85
N LEU A 244 9.34 3.02 13.20
CA LEU A 244 9.60 4.44 13.46
C LEU A 244 9.73 5.15 12.11
N SER A 245 8.78 6.01 11.78
CA SER A 245 8.69 6.64 10.46
C SER A 245 8.83 8.16 10.57
N SER A 246 9.52 8.77 9.61
CA SER A 246 9.57 10.22 9.41
C SER A 246 10.02 10.49 7.98
N GLU A 247 9.94 11.75 7.55
CA GLU A 247 10.65 12.23 6.36
C GLU A 247 12.17 12.11 6.53
N ASP A 248 12.63 12.26 7.76
CA ASP A 248 14.02 12.06 8.16
C ASP A 248 14.07 11.73 9.65
N THR A 249 14.27 10.45 9.97
CA THR A 249 14.32 10.00 11.37
C THR A 249 15.55 10.53 12.11
N GLY A 250 16.66 10.77 11.41
CA GLY A 250 17.87 11.35 12.01
C GLY A 250 17.66 12.80 12.46
N ALA A 251 16.74 13.53 11.82
CA ALA A 251 16.41 14.90 12.21
C ALA A 251 15.44 14.97 13.40
N TYR A 252 14.95 13.84 13.91
CA TYR A 252 14.00 13.83 15.03
C TYR A 252 14.57 14.55 16.25
N GLY A 253 13.76 15.41 16.85
CA GLY A 253 14.05 16.01 18.14
C GLY A 253 14.84 17.32 18.10
N ILE A 254 15.43 17.68 16.96
CA ILE A 254 16.21 18.93 16.79
C ILE A 254 15.37 20.17 17.18
N ASP A 255 14.09 20.18 16.83
CA ASP A 255 13.15 21.27 17.12
C ASP A 255 12.63 21.30 18.56
N ILE A 256 12.85 20.24 19.34
CA ILE A 256 12.39 20.10 20.74
C ILE A 256 13.53 19.76 21.71
N ASN A 257 14.78 19.95 21.31
CA ASN A 257 16.00 19.71 22.09
C ASN A 257 16.13 18.26 22.63
N THR A 258 15.88 17.27 21.77
CA THR A 258 16.19 15.84 22.01
C THR A 258 16.80 15.25 20.74
N ASP A 259 17.16 13.96 20.77
CA ASP A 259 17.68 13.24 19.61
C ASP A 259 17.04 11.84 19.46
N LEU A 260 17.27 11.23 18.28
CA LEU A 260 16.80 9.90 17.95
C LEU A 260 17.33 8.82 18.93
N PRO A 261 18.64 8.74 19.26
CA PRO A 261 19.13 7.73 20.20
C PRO A 261 18.47 7.79 21.57
N THR A 262 18.21 8.99 22.10
CA THR A 262 17.54 9.18 23.39
C THR A 262 16.11 8.67 23.37
N LEU A 263 15.37 8.95 22.29
CA LEU A 263 14.05 8.35 22.09
C LEU A 263 14.11 6.83 22.01
N MET A 264 15.05 6.28 21.24
CA MET A 264 15.15 4.84 21.06
C MET A 264 15.49 4.12 22.36
N ARG A 265 16.37 4.67 23.20
CA ARG A 265 16.63 4.14 24.55
C ARG A 265 15.37 4.12 25.41
N LYS A 266 14.59 5.21 25.43
CA LYS A 266 13.28 5.25 26.12
C LYS A 266 12.29 4.21 25.58
N LEU A 267 12.27 3.99 24.27
CA LEU A 267 11.43 2.94 23.65
C LEU A 267 11.87 1.53 24.08
N LEU A 268 13.18 1.28 24.16
CA LEU A 268 13.71 -0.02 24.59
C LEU A 268 13.38 -0.39 26.04
N GLU A 269 13.08 0.59 26.90
CA GLU A 269 12.60 0.36 28.26
C GLU A 269 11.18 -0.25 28.29
N VAL A 270 10.34 0.06 27.29
CA VAL A 270 8.94 -0.40 27.22
C VAL A 270 8.70 -1.56 26.23
N VAL A 271 9.63 -1.79 25.30
CA VAL A 271 9.52 -2.86 24.29
C VAL A 271 9.93 -4.21 24.91
N PRO A 272 9.02 -5.18 25.04
CA PRO A 272 9.32 -6.49 25.61
C PRO A 272 10.02 -7.39 24.60
N ASP A 273 10.57 -8.51 25.10
CA ASP A 273 11.18 -9.53 24.24
C ASP A 273 10.14 -10.11 23.26
N GLY A 274 10.55 -10.30 22.00
CA GLY A 274 9.68 -10.76 20.93
C GLY A 274 9.01 -9.64 20.11
N VAL A 275 9.08 -8.38 20.58
CA VAL A 275 8.68 -7.20 19.81
C VAL A 275 9.91 -6.53 19.20
N MET A 276 9.83 -6.09 17.94
CA MET A 276 10.95 -5.50 17.21
C MET A 276 10.72 -4.04 16.83
N LEU A 277 11.74 -3.21 17.02
CA LEU A 277 11.81 -1.85 16.53
C LEU A 277 12.50 -1.80 15.16
N ARG A 278 11.92 -1.07 14.22
CA ARG A 278 12.52 -0.75 12.92
C ARG A 278 12.70 0.75 12.78
N VAL A 279 13.94 1.18 12.55
CA VAL A 279 14.23 2.58 12.24
C VAL A 279 13.96 2.85 10.77
N GLY A 280 13.26 3.95 10.51
CA GLY A 280 12.99 4.44 9.17
C GLY A 280 14.21 5.05 8.48
N MET A 281 13.96 5.77 7.40
CA MET A 281 15.00 6.44 6.63
C MET A 281 15.62 7.60 7.41
N THR A 282 16.94 7.78 7.28
CA THR A 282 17.71 8.87 7.89
C THR A 282 18.68 9.44 6.87
N ASN A 283 18.83 10.77 6.80
CA ASN A 283 19.84 11.37 5.92
C ASN A 283 21.22 11.41 6.63
N PRO A 284 22.34 11.37 5.87
CA PRO A 284 23.69 11.47 6.42
C PRO A 284 23.96 12.61 7.42
N PRO A 285 23.56 13.87 7.19
CA PRO A 285 24.01 14.99 8.02
C PRO A 285 23.58 14.86 9.48
N TYR A 286 22.36 14.37 9.75
CA TYR A 286 21.85 14.30 11.12
C TYR A 286 22.25 13.04 11.86
N ILE A 287 22.67 11.99 11.14
CA ILE A 287 23.13 10.75 11.79
C ILE A 287 24.63 10.76 12.09
N LEU A 288 25.42 11.56 11.37
CA LEU A 288 26.86 11.70 11.57
C LEU A 288 27.23 12.03 13.03
N ASP A 289 26.47 12.93 13.65
CA ASP A 289 26.70 13.37 15.03
C ASP A 289 26.32 12.31 16.08
N HIS A 290 25.59 11.28 15.66
CA HIS A 290 25.01 10.28 16.55
C HIS A 290 25.39 8.84 16.17
N LEU A 291 26.41 8.63 15.32
CA LEU A 291 26.77 7.33 14.77
C LEU A 291 27.00 6.26 15.84
N ASP A 292 27.75 6.57 16.90
CA ASP A 292 28.05 5.63 17.98
C ASP A 292 26.80 5.19 18.71
N ALA A 293 25.97 6.18 19.08
CA ALA A 293 24.74 5.92 19.83
C ALA A 293 23.69 5.19 18.96
N VAL A 294 23.62 5.49 17.66
CA VAL A 294 22.76 4.73 16.74
C VAL A 294 23.28 3.30 16.58
N ALA A 295 24.59 3.11 16.38
CA ALA A 295 25.17 1.78 16.23
C ALA A 295 24.95 0.91 17.47
N GLU A 296 25.12 1.48 18.67
CA GLU A 296 24.80 0.82 19.94
C GLU A 296 23.34 0.32 19.95
N VAL A 297 22.40 1.19 19.59
CA VAL A 297 20.98 0.86 19.58
C VAL A 297 20.63 -0.18 18.50
N LEU A 298 21.22 -0.11 17.30
CA LEU A 298 21.01 -1.08 16.22
C LEU A 298 21.56 -2.48 16.55
N ASN A 299 22.50 -2.58 17.50
CA ASN A 299 23.00 -3.85 18.03
C ASN A 299 22.08 -4.46 19.08
N HIS A 300 21.15 -3.69 19.68
CA HIS A 300 20.26 -4.19 20.71
C HIS A 300 19.31 -5.27 20.16
N ASP A 301 19.09 -6.36 20.89
CA ASP A 301 18.35 -7.56 20.44
C ASP A 301 16.94 -7.27 19.88
N ARG A 302 16.28 -6.25 20.41
CA ARG A 302 14.92 -5.81 20.04
C ARG A 302 14.85 -4.76 18.92
N VAL A 303 15.98 -4.44 18.26
CA VAL A 303 16.02 -3.48 17.14
C VAL A 303 16.51 -4.18 15.89
N TYR A 304 15.87 -4.02 14.74
CA TYR A 304 16.41 -4.59 13.50
C TYR A 304 17.74 -3.91 13.15
N SER A 305 18.73 -4.71 12.79
CA SER A 305 20.02 -4.27 12.25
C SER A 305 19.85 -3.91 10.77
N PHE A 306 19.01 -2.91 10.53
CA PHE A 306 18.63 -2.37 9.24
C PHE A 306 18.60 -0.85 9.33
N LEU A 307 19.15 -0.18 8.31
CA LEU A 307 19.04 1.25 8.19
C LEU A 307 18.95 1.68 6.73
N HIS A 308 18.06 2.62 6.45
CA HIS A 308 17.94 3.23 5.13
C HIS A 308 18.61 4.60 5.13
N VAL A 309 19.75 4.72 4.44
CA VAL A 309 20.52 5.95 4.29
C VAL A 309 20.63 6.30 2.80
N PRO A 310 19.84 7.25 2.30
CA PRO A 310 19.79 7.54 0.88
C PRO A 310 20.97 8.41 0.44
N VAL A 311 21.82 7.91 -0.45
CA VAL A 311 22.97 8.67 -0.97
C VAL A 311 22.55 9.63 -2.08
N GLN A 312 21.57 9.26 -2.90
CA GLN A 312 21.06 9.94 -4.09
C GLN A 312 22.01 9.97 -5.29
N SER A 313 23.28 10.31 -5.08
CA SER A 313 24.33 10.30 -6.11
C SER A 313 25.69 10.09 -5.47
N GLY A 314 26.62 9.42 -6.16
CA GLY A 314 28.00 9.28 -5.73
C GLY A 314 28.88 10.51 -5.98
N SER A 315 28.35 11.56 -6.62
CA SER A 315 29.09 12.73 -7.04
C SER A 315 28.77 13.97 -6.22
N ASP A 316 29.81 14.61 -5.67
CA ASP A 316 29.67 15.82 -4.84
C ASP A 316 29.08 17.00 -5.63
N ASP A 317 29.42 17.14 -6.91
CA ASP A 317 28.86 18.19 -7.77
C ASP A 317 27.36 18.01 -8.00
N VAL A 318 26.92 16.75 -8.14
CA VAL A 318 25.49 16.42 -8.25
C VAL A 318 24.78 16.62 -6.91
N LEU A 319 25.37 16.18 -5.81
CA LEU A 319 24.83 16.38 -4.46
C LEU A 319 24.67 17.87 -4.11
N LEU A 320 25.67 18.68 -4.45
CA LEU A 320 25.62 20.13 -4.28
C LEU A 320 24.51 20.76 -5.13
N ALA A 321 24.36 20.35 -6.40
CA ALA A 321 23.29 20.83 -7.26
C ALA A 321 21.89 20.33 -6.82
N MET A 322 21.83 19.18 -6.16
CA MET A 322 20.65 18.70 -5.45
C MET A 322 20.33 19.50 -4.17
N ASN A 323 21.24 20.37 -3.73
CA ASN A 323 21.24 21.06 -2.44
C ASN A 323 21.15 20.07 -1.27
N ARG A 324 22.02 19.06 -1.29
CA ARG A 324 22.28 18.17 -0.15
C ARG A 324 23.31 18.82 0.78
N GLU A 325 23.08 18.70 2.08
CA GLU A 325 23.96 19.24 3.13
C GLU A 325 25.05 18.21 3.53
N TYR A 326 25.43 17.35 2.58
CA TYR A 326 26.45 16.33 2.76
C TYR A 326 27.12 15.97 1.43
N THR A 327 28.31 15.39 1.53
CA THR A 327 29.15 14.87 0.45
C THR A 327 29.07 13.34 0.37
N ALA A 328 29.52 12.78 -0.75
CA ALA A 328 29.72 11.36 -0.92
C ALA A 328 30.76 10.82 0.08
N GLY A 329 31.77 11.63 0.46
CA GLY A 329 32.74 11.29 1.51
C GLY A 329 32.10 11.13 2.88
N GLU A 330 31.19 12.04 3.26
CA GLU A 330 30.43 11.96 4.50
C GLU A 330 29.47 10.77 4.51
N PHE A 331 28.79 10.48 3.40
CA PHE A 331 28.01 9.26 3.27
C PHE A 331 28.90 8.01 3.44
N LYS A 332 30.08 7.99 2.81
CA LYS A 332 31.02 6.87 2.91
C LYS A 332 31.43 6.65 4.38
N ARG A 333 31.69 7.73 5.13
CA ARG A 333 31.98 7.67 6.57
C ARG A 333 30.81 7.05 7.36
N VAL A 334 29.58 7.48 7.11
CA VAL A 334 28.39 6.87 7.75
C VAL A 334 28.31 5.37 7.45
N ALA A 335 28.45 4.98 6.18
CA ALA A 335 28.36 3.59 5.76
C ALA A 335 29.48 2.73 6.36
N ASP A 336 30.74 3.15 6.24
CA ASP A 336 31.91 2.42 6.73
C ASP A 336 31.83 2.22 8.26
N GLU A 337 31.46 3.25 9.02
CA GLU A 337 31.30 3.19 10.48
C GLU A 337 30.18 2.24 10.92
N LEU A 338 29.00 2.35 10.29
CA LEU A 338 27.86 1.51 10.64
C LEU A 338 28.08 0.04 10.27
N LEU A 339 28.66 -0.25 9.09
CA LEU A 339 29.01 -1.61 8.67
C LEU A 339 30.07 -2.24 9.58
N THR A 340 30.97 -1.43 10.14
CA THR A 340 32.00 -1.89 11.09
C THR A 340 31.42 -2.15 12.48
N LYS A 341 30.55 -1.26 12.97
CA LYS A 341 30.04 -1.29 14.35
C LYS A 341 28.80 -2.17 14.54
N VAL A 342 28.06 -2.46 13.48
CA VAL A 342 26.82 -3.25 13.53
C VAL A 342 26.97 -4.48 12.63
N PRO A 343 27.41 -5.63 13.17
CA PRO A 343 27.60 -6.85 12.39
C PRO A 343 26.34 -7.27 11.62
N GLY A 344 26.51 -7.53 10.33
CA GLY A 344 25.42 -7.96 9.43
C GLY A 344 24.46 -6.85 9.01
N LEU A 345 24.71 -5.59 9.36
CA LEU A 345 23.81 -4.47 9.03
C LEU A 345 23.36 -4.50 7.56
N THR A 346 22.04 -4.49 7.37
CA THR A 346 21.45 -4.26 6.05
C THR A 346 21.34 -2.76 5.82
N LEU A 347 22.22 -2.25 4.96
CA LEU A 347 22.19 -0.86 4.50
C LEU A 347 21.36 -0.75 3.21
N ALA A 348 20.27 0.00 3.28
CA ALA A 348 19.46 0.37 2.13
C ALA A 348 19.81 1.79 1.65
N THR A 349 19.67 2.07 0.35
CA THR A 349 19.92 3.40 -0.22
C THR A 349 18.98 3.73 -1.38
N ASP A 350 18.87 5.02 -1.69
CA ASP A 350 18.16 5.56 -2.86
C ASP A 350 19.16 6.24 -3.80
N ILE A 351 19.00 6.04 -5.11
CA ILE A 351 19.80 6.72 -6.15
C ILE A 351 18.86 7.37 -7.17
N ILE A 352 19.16 8.60 -7.58
CA ILE A 352 18.46 9.33 -8.63
C ILE A 352 19.37 9.48 -9.85
N CYS A 353 19.13 8.69 -10.88
CA CYS A 353 19.85 8.81 -12.16
C CYS A 353 19.29 9.96 -13.00
N GLY A 354 20.18 10.67 -13.69
CA GLY A 354 19.81 11.67 -14.68
C GLY A 354 19.42 13.03 -14.09
N PHE A 355 19.92 13.36 -12.90
CA PHE A 355 19.76 14.69 -12.34
C PHE A 355 20.31 15.75 -13.33
N PRO A 356 19.73 16.96 -13.44
CA PRO A 356 20.08 17.91 -14.51
C PRO A 356 21.57 18.25 -14.68
N SER A 357 22.38 18.21 -13.61
CA SER A 357 23.83 18.45 -13.66
C SER A 357 24.69 17.19 -13.83
N GLU A 358 24.09 16.01 -13.97
CA GLU A 358 24.81 14.72 -14.01
C GLU A 358 25.52 14.50 -15.36
N THR A 359 26.87 14.51 -15.35
CA THR A 359 27.72 14.12 -16.49
C THR A 359 27.98 12.61 -16.50
N GLU A 360 28.77 12.13 -17.45
CA GLU A 360 29.15 10.71 -17.49
C GLU A 360 30.09 10.36 -16.33
N GLU A 361 31.04 11.23 -16.03
CA GLU A 361 31.98 11.11 -14.92
C GLU A 361 31.26 11.05 -13.56
N HIS A 362 30.27 11.93 -13.33
CA HIS A 362 29.45 11.91 -12.11
C HIS A 362 28.65 10.60 -11.95
N PHE A 363 28.23 10.01 -13.08
CA PHE A 363 27.53 8.73 -13.07
C PHE A 363 28.50 7.58 -12.78
N ASP A 364 29.72 7.63 -13.29
CA ASP A 364 30.76 6.63 -13.01
C ASP A 364 31.15 6.64 -11.51
N GLU A 365 31.26 7.81 -10.88
CA GLU A 365 31.44 7.94 -9.42
C GLU A 365 30.31 7.26 -8.62
N THR A 366 29.08 7.34 -9.13
CA THR A 366 27.92 6.66 -8.54
C THR A 366 28.02 5.14 -8.70
N MET A 367 28.48 4.65 -9.85
CA MET A 367 28.70 3.22 -10.10
C MET A 367 29.79 2.65 -9.19
N GLU A 368 30.91 3.38 -9.01
CA GLU A 368 31.99 2.99 -8.11
C GLU A 368 31.52 2.87 -6.65
N LEU A 369 30.71 3.83 -6.19
CA LEU A 369 30.15 3.79 -4.84
C LEU A 369 29.25 2.57 -4.63
N VAL A 370 28.41 2.25 -5.61
CA VAL A 370 27.51 1.09 -5.56
C VAL A 370 28.28 -0.22 -5.60
N GLU A 371 29.34 -0.31 -6.41
CA GLU A 371 30.21 -1.47 -6.46
C GLU A 371 30.99 -1.66 -5.14
N LYS A 372 31.46 -0.58 -4.50
CA LYS A 372 32.15 -0.64 -3.20
C LYS A 372 31.28 -1.26 -2.12
N TYR A 373 30.05 -0.75 -1.96
CA TYR A 373 29.20 -1.11 -0.81
C TYR A 373 28.28 -2.30 -1.06
N ARG A 374 28.06 -2.68 -2.33
CA ARG A 374 27.19 -3.80 -2.73
C ARG A 374 25.89 -3.84 -1.93
N PHE A 375 25.16 -2.72 -1.91
CA PHE A 375 23.99 -2.54 -1.06
C PHE A 375 23.01 -3.71 -1.15
N HIS A 376 22.45 -4.10 -0.01
CA HIS A 376 21.45 -5.16 0.08
C HIS A 376 20.14 -4.74 -0.60
N ILE A 377 19.76 -3.47 -0.42
CA ILE A 377 18.54 -2.88 -0.95
C ILE A 377 18.93 -1.54 -1.58
N MET A 378 18.55 -1.35 -2.84
CA MET A 378 18.82 -0.10 -3.56
C MET A 378 17.63 0.29 -4.42
N ASN A 379 17.07 1.46 -4.16
CA ASN A 379 15.99 2.01 -4.96
C ASN A 379 16.57 2.92 -6.04
N ILE A 380 16.48 2.47 -7.29
CA ILE A 380 16.97 3.22 -8.46
C ILE A 380 15.80 4.00 -9.06
N SER A 381 15.86 5.32 -9.01
CA SER A 381 14.86 6.22 -9.58
C SER A 381 15.45 7.04 -10.73
N GLN A 382 14.64 7.39 -11.72
CA GLN A 382 15.00 8.40 -12.72
C GLN A 382 14.60 9.79 -12.21
N PHE A 383 15.39 10.81 -12.52
CA PHE A 383 15.01 12.18 -12.21
C PHE A 383 13.80 12.62 -13.05
N TYR A 384 12.78 13.10 -12.35
CA TYR A 384 11.64 13.76 -12.98
C TYR A 384 11.48 15.20 -12.47
N PRO A 385 11.32 16.17 -13.38
CA PRO A 385 11.17 17.57 -13.00
C PRO A 385 9.78 17.80 -12.39
N ARG A 386 9.75 18.33 -11.18
CA ARG A 386 8.51 18.56 -10.43
C ARG A 386 8.12 20.03 -10.47
N PRO A 387 6.90 20.40 -10.92
CA PRO A 387 6.47 21.79 -11.00
C PRO A 387 6.70 22.55 -9.70
N GLY A 388 7.31 23.74 -9.76
CA GLY A 388 7.59 24.56 -8.59
C GLY A 388 8.90 24.27 -7.85
N THR A 389 9.63 23.21 -8.22
CA THR A 389 10.97 22.93 -7.66
C THR A 389 12.08 23.65 -8.43
N PRO A 390 13.20 24.06 -7.81
CA PRO A 390 14.34 24.64 -8.52
C PRO A 390 14.88 23.75 -9.66
N ALA A 391 15.01 22.44 -9.42
CA ALA A 391 15.53 21.49 -10.40
C ALA A 391 14.64 21.35 -11.63
N ALA A 392 13.35 21.66 -11.54
CA ALA A 392 12.45 21.64 -12.69
C ALA A 392 12.76 22.72 -13.74
N LYS A 393 13.50 23.77 -13.36
CA LYS A 393 13.93 24.84 -14.27
C LYS A 393 15.30 24.58 -14.92
N MET A 394 16.01 23.55 -14.45
CA MET A 394 17.35 23.22 -14.95
C MET A 394 17.29 22.51 -16.31
N LYS A 395 18.36 22.62 -17.11
CA LYS A 395 18.48 21.92 -18.39
C LYS A 395 18.56 20.42 -18.15
N ARG A 396 17.62 19.67 -18.73
CA ARG A 396 17.52 18.22 -18.51
C ARG A 396 18.60 17.45 -19.26
N VAL A 397 19.07 16.37 -18.65
CA VAL A 397 19.79 15.30 -19.34
C VAL A 397 18.83 14.62 -20.33
N PRO A 398 19.27 14.28 -21.57
CA PRO A 398 18.41 13.62 -22.54
C PRO A 398 17.82 12.31 -22.00
N THR A 399 16.52 12.09 -22.20
CA THR A 399 15.79 10.92 -21.66
C THR A 399 16.47 9.59 -22.00
N GLN A 400 17.05 9.47 -23.20
CA GLN A 400 17.74 8.24 -23.61
C GLN A 400 18.99 7.95 -22.76
N VAL A 401 19.73 9.00 -22.36
CA VAL A 401 20.89 8.88 -21.48
C VAL A 401 20.45 8.46 -20.09
N VAL A 402 19.40 9.08 -19.53
CA VAL A 402 18.84 8.71 -18.22
C VAL A 402 18.37 7.26 -18.17
N LYS A 403 17.70 6.79 -19.25
CA LYS A 403 17.30 5.38 -19.39
C LYS A 403 18.49 4.45 -19.49
N ASN A 404 19.55 4.83 -20.20
CA ASN A 404 20.76 4.03 -20.29
C ASN A 404 21.46 3.92 -18.93
N ARG A 405 21.63 5.03 -18.21
CA ARG A 405 22.24 5.08 -16.88
C ARG A 405 21.48 4.22 -15.87
N SER A 406 20.17 4.40 -15.75
CA SER A 406 19.35 3.57 -14.86
C SER A 406 19.45 2.08 -15.20
N ARG A 407 19.41 1.69 -16.48
CA ARG A 407 19.61 0.28 -16.89
C ARG A 407 21.00 -0.26 -16.55
N LYS A 408 22.07 0.51 -16.76
CA LYS A 408 23.43 0.12 -16.39
C LYS A 408 23.53 -0.14 -14.89
N LEU A 409 22.98 0.77 -14.08
CA LEU A 409 22.98 0.65 -12.63
C LEU A 409 22.12 -0.52 -12.14
N THR A 410 20.94 -0.72 -12.71
CA THR A 410 20.09 -1.89 -12.42
C THR A 410 20.80 -3.19 -12.73
N LYS A 411 21.48 -3.28 -13.89
CA LYS A 411 22.24 -4.46 -14.28
C LYS A 411 23.39 -4.74 -13.32
N LEU A 412 24.08 -3.70 -12.84
CA LEU A 412 25.11 -3.87 -11.80
C LEU A 412 24.50 -4.44 -10.51
N PHE A 413 23.42 -3.81 -10.03
CA PHE A 413 22.73 -4.22 -8.82
C PHE A 413 22.20 -5.66 -8.92
N GLU A 414 21.78 -6.09 -10.10
CA GLU A 414 21.36 -7.47 -10.41
C GLU A 414 22.45 -8.52 -10.22
N THR A 415 23.73 -8.13 -10.24
CA THR A 415 24.84 -9.05 -9.98
C THR A 415 25.10 -9.32 -8.50
N PHE A 416 24.39 -8.62 -7.59
CA PHE A 416 24.66 -8.73 -6.16
C PHE A 416 23.90 -9.90 -5.55
N GLU A 417 24.61 -10.75 -4.81
CA GLU A 417 24.09 -11.92 -4.09
C GLU A 417 24.27 -11.74 -2.58
N PRO A 418 23.51 -10.84 -1.93
CA PRO A 418 23.79 -10.42 -0.56
C PRO A 418 23.61 -11.53 0.48
N TYR A 419 22.81 -12.56 0.20
CA TYR A 419 22.38 -13.55 1.20
C TYR A 419 23.00 -14.93 1.04
N ILE A 420 23.91 -15.14 0.08
CA ILE A 420 24.47 -16.47 -0.20
C ILE A 420 25.20 -17.07 1.01
N HIS A 421 25.82 -16.22 1.82
CA HIS A 421 26.53 -16.58 3.04
C HIS A 421 25.61 -17.07 4.17
N LEU A 422 24.29 -16.89 4.05
CA LEU A 422 23.30 -17.34 5.03
C LEU A 422 22.82 -18.77 4.76
N VAL A 423 23.08 -19.34 3.58
CA VAL A 423 22.65 -20.71 3.23
C VAL A 423 23.25 -21.71 4.21
N ASP A 424 22.44 -22.69 4.63
CA ASP A 424 22.78 -23.71 5.64
C ASP A 424 23.07 -23.19 7.06
N THR A 425 22.85 -21.89 7.30
CA THR A 425 22.91 -21.33 8.66
C THR A 425 21.55 -21.36 9.35
N THR A 426 21.55 -21.27 10.69
CA THR A 426 20.33 -21.09 11.48
C THR A 426 20.15 -19.61 11.80
N GLN A 427 18.99 -19.07 11.50
CA GLN A 427 18.65 -17.66 11.69
C GLN A 427 17.42 -17.52 12.58
N LYS A 428 17.45 -16.57 13.51
CA LYS A 428 16.27 -16.17 14.27
C LYS A 428 15.44 -15.19 13.43
N VAL A 429 14.13 -15.45 13.35
CA VAL A 429 13.20 -14.66 12.55
C VAL A 429 11.98 -14.23 13.37
N TRP A 430 11.35 -13.14 12.96
CA TRP A 430 10.09 -12.64 13.51
C TRP A 430 9.01 -12.72 12.45
N VAL A 431 7.86 -13.28 12.82
CA VAL A 431 6.77 -13.58 11.90
C VAL A 431 5.61 -12.63 12.17
N ASN A 432 5.25 -11.82 11.17
CA ASN A 432 4.07 -10.96 11.21
C ASN A 432 2.93 -11.62 10.39
N THR A 433 1.95 -10.86 9.91
CA THR A 433 0.85 -11.40 9.09
C THR A 433 1.12 -11.39 7.57
N GLU A 434 2.32 -10.99 7.12
CA GLU A 434 2.64 -10.87 5.70
C GLU A 434 2.68 -12.26 5.04
N VAL A 435 2.12 -12.32 3.84
CA VAL A 435 2.01 -13.52 3.02
C VAL A 435 2.58 -13.22 1.65
N SER A 436 3.16 -14.23 0.99
CA SER A 436 3.55 -14.09 -0.41
C SER A 436 2.34 -13.81 -1.30
N ASP A 437 2.55 -13.20 -2.47
CA ASP A 437 1.47 -12.87 -3.40
C ASP A 437 0.70 -14.11 -3.88
N ASP A 438 1.40 -15.24 -4.01
CA ASP A 438 0.81 -16.54 -4.33
C ASP A 438 0.13 -17.23 -3.12
N LYS A 439 0.18 -16.59 -1.94
CA LYS A 439 -0.37 -17.04 -0.64
C LYS A 439 0.17 -18.38 -0.14
N LYS A 440 1.28 -18.89 -0.70
CA LYS A 440 1.87 -20.18 -0.33
C LYS A 440 2.88 -20.07 0.80
N TYR A 441 3.38 -18.88 1.09
CA TYR A 441 4.43 -18.66 2.07
C TYR A 441 4.00 -17.63 3.13
N THR A 442 4.38 -17.90 4.37
CA THR A 442 4.41 -16.89 5.43
C THR A 442 5.73 -16.15 5.34
N VAL A 443 5.69 -14.82 5.38
CA VAL A 443 6.89 -13.97 5.33
C VAL A 443 7.34 -13.67 6.76
N ALA A 444 8.62 -13.94 7.03
CA ALA A 444 9.28 -13.58 8.27
C ALA A 444 10.48 -12.67 7.98
N HIS A 445 11.00 -12.00 9.01
CA HIS A 445 12.17 -11.13 8.88
C HIS A 445 13.28 -11.59 9.82
N THR A 446 14.52 -11.67 9.34
CA THR A 446 15.71 -11.88 10.19
C THR A 446 16.03 -10.64 11.02
N LYS A 447 17.03 -10.73 11.89
CA LYS A 447 17.57 -9.59 12.64
C LYS A 447 17.99 -8.43 11.73
N ASN A 448 18.51 -8.74 10.55
CA ASN A 448 18.97 -7.78 9.55
C ASN A 448 17.84 -7.32 8.62
N TYR A 449 16.60 -7.70 8.93
CA TYR A 449 15.41 -7.39 8.15
C TYR A 449 15.37 -8.04 6.76
N THR A 450 16.10 -9.15 6.58
CA THR A 450 16.02 -9.97 5.37
C THR A 450 14.72 -10.75 5.35
N LYS A 451 14.01 -10.74 4.22
CA LYS A 451 12.79 -11.51 4.03
C LYS A 451 13.09 -13.01 3.98
N VAL A 452 12.37 -13.79 4.77
CA VAL A 452 12.43 -15.24 4.83
C VAL A 452 11.07 -15.80 4.44
N LEU A 453 11.03 -16.58 3.36
CA LEU A 453 9.83 -17.29 2.94
C LEU A 453 9.79 -18.66 3.63
N LEU A 454 8.77 -18.85 4.46
CA LEU A 454 8.48 -20.09 5.16
C LEU A 454 7.22 -20.72 4.57
N PRO A 455 7.11 -22.06 4.49
CA PRO A 455 5.85 -22.71 4.14
C PRO A 455 4.69 -22.14 4.96
N ARG A 456 3.54 -21.91 4.33
CA ARG A 456 2.39 -21.26 4.99
C ARG A 456 2.00 -21.98 6.27
N ASP A 457 2.15 -21.28 7.39
CA ASP A 457 1.70 -21.71 8.71
C ASP A 457 1.27 -20.49 9.54
N ASP A 458 -0.04 -20.33 9.70
CA ASP A 458 -0.65 -19.21 10.43
C ASP A 458 -0.39 -19.30 11.94
N SER A 459 0.02 -20.47 12.43
CA SER A 459 0.33 -20.65 13.84
C SER A 459 1.65 -19.96 14.26
N LEU A 460 2.47 -19.55 13.29
CA LEU A 460 3.71 -18.78 13.50
C LEU A 460 3.47 -17.28 13.71
N ILE A 461 2.31 -16.76 13.29
CA ILE A 461 2.00 -15.31 13.34
C ILE A 461 2.19 -14.77 14.76
N GLY A 462 2.95 -13.67 14.89
CA GLY A 462 3.26 -13.02 16.16
C GLY A 462 4.30 -13.73 17.03
N CYS A 463 4.91 -14.82 16.53
CA CYS A 463 5.98 -15.54 17.21
C CYS A 463 7.35 -15.18 16.62
N SER A 464 8.40 -15.46 17.38
CA SER A 464 9.75 -15.63 16.83
C SER A 464 10.02 -17.11 16.55
N ALA A 465 10.87 -17.40 15.57
CA ALA A 465 11.22 -18.77 15.19
C ALA A 465 12.72 -18.89 14.87
N GLU A 466 13.26 -20.08 15.10
CA GLU A 466 14.57 -20.45 14.54
C GLU A 466 14.34 -21.20 13.23
N VAL A 467 15.04 -20.74 12.19
CA VAL A 467 14.85 -21.21 10.83
C VAL A 467 16.20 -21.65 10.26
N ARG A 468 16.22 -22.83 9.64
CA ARG A 468 17.35 -23.25 8.81
C ARG A 468 17.17 -22.69 7.41
N VAL A 469 18.14 -21.93 6.94
CA VAL A 469 18.11 -21.34 5.59
C VAL A 469 18.47 -22.40 4.56
N LEU A 470 17.61 -22.58 3.56
CA LEU A 470 17.76 -23.61 2.52
C LEU A 470 18.31 -23.04 1.23
N THR A 471 17.75 -21.92 0.78
CA THR A 471 18.21 -21.25 -0.44
C THR A 471 18.22 -19.74 -0.25
N ALA A 472 19.11 -19.07 -0.98
CA ALA A 472 19.17 -17.63 -1.07
C ALA A 472 18.79 -17.20 -2.48
N ALA A 473 17.83 -16.28 -2.58
CA ALA A 473 17.63 -15.46 -3.76
C ALA A 473 18.17 -14.05 -3.47
N ARG A 474 18.06 -13.15 -4.45
CA ARG A 474 18.55 -11.77 -4.27
C ARG A 474 17.76 -10.95 -3.25
N PHE A 475 16.45 -11.15 -3.18
CA PHE A 475 15.55 -10.30 -2.39
C PHE A 475 14.98 -11.00 -1.16
N HIS A 476 15.14 -12.32 -1.07
CA HIS A 476 14.64 -13.12 0.02
C HIS A 476 15.49 -14.39 0.15
N ILE A 477 15.37 -15.04 1.28
CA ILE A 477 15.85 -16.40 1.51
C ILE A 477 14.65 -17.32 1.77
N THR A 478 14.81 -18.62 1.53
CA THR A 478 13.80 -19.62 1.91
C THR A 478 14.34 -20.47 3.04
N GLY A 479 13.45 -20.96 3.90
CA GLY A 479 13.87 -21.76 5.05
C GLY A 479 12.79 -22.67 5.59
N GLU A 480 13.20 -23.53 6.51
CA GLU A 480 12.33 -24.40 7.29
C GLU A 480 12.39 -24.03 8.77
N VAL A 481 11.25 -24.13 9.45
CA VAL A 481 11.16 -23.85 10.88
C VAL A 481 11.70 -25.02 11.68
N ILE A 482 12.69 -24.76 12.54
CA ILE A 482 13.24 -25.72 13.50
C ILE A 482 12.44 -25.66 14.81
N SER A 483 12.25 -24.45 15.32
CA SER A 483 11.60 -24.19 16.59
C SER A 483 10.87 -22.85 16.56
N ARG A 484 9.90 -22.65 17.46
CA ARG A 484 9.17 -21.40 17.62
C ARG A 484 8.97 -21.02 19.08
N SER A 485 8.91 -19.73 19.34
CA SER A 485 8.53 -19.17 20.63
C SER A 485 7.01 -19.16 20.80
N GLN A 486 6.56 -18.79 22.00
CA GLN A 486 5.19 -18.29 22.19
C GLN A 486 5.04 -16.88 21.57
N PRO A 487 3.81 -16.42 21.30
CA PRO A 487 3.56 -15.04 20.90
C PRO A 487 4.10 -14.06 21.94
N ALA A 488 4.58 -12.90 21.48
CA ALA A 488 5.21 -11.91 22.36
C ALA A 488 4.26 -11.39 23.46
N THR A 489 2.96 -11.30 23.18
CA THR A 489 1.94 -10.87 24.13
C THR A 489 0.67 -11.72 24.02
N VAL A 490 -0.17 -11.68 25.07
CA VAL A 490 -1.49 -12.33 25.07
C VAL A 490 -2.38 -11.77 23.96
N ALA A 491 -2.31 -10.46 23.71
CA ALA A 491 -3.05 -9.82 22.63
C ALA A 491 -2.57 -10.27 21.24
N ALA A 492 -1.25 -10.45 21.05
CA ALA A 492 -0.72 -11.03 19.81
C ALA A 492 -1.23 -12.47 19.59
N ALA A 493 -1.34 -13.26 20.67
CA ALA A 493 -1.93 -14.60 20.59
C ALA A 493 -3.41 -14.57 20.18
N ALA A 494 -4.17 -13.57 20.65
CA ALA A 494 -5.58 -13.38 20.28
C ALA A 494 -5.74 -12.97 18.81
N ILE A 495 -4.92 -12.03 18.31
CA ILE A 495 -4.92 -11.63 16.89
C ILE A 495 -4.63 -12.86 16.00
N ARG A 496 -3.64 -13.67 16.37
CA ARG A 496 -3.32 -14.90 15.65
C ARG A 496 -4.53 -15.83 15.56
N GLU A 497 -5.23 -16.05 16.67
CA GLU A 497 -6.38 -16.97 16.68
C GLU A 497 -7.57 -16.42 15.89
N GLN A 498 -7.79 -15.10 15.91
CA GLN A 498 -8.77 -14.45 15.06
C GLN A 498 -8.45 -14.69 13.57
N ILE A 499 -7.21 -14.44 13.14
CA ILE A 499 -6.79 -14.66 11.74
C ILE A 499 -6.98 -16.13 11.33
N ARG A 500 -6.61 -17.07 12.20
CA ARG A 500 -6.80 -18.51 11.94
C ARG A 500 -8.27 -18.87 11.79
N THR A 501 -9.13 -18.30 12.61
CA THR A 501 -10.57 -18.53 12.56
C THR A 501 -11.18 -17.95 11.27
N GLU A 502 -10.77 -16.74 10.87
CA GLU A 502 -11.19 -16.09 9.63
C GLU A 502 -10.71 -16.87 8.40
N ALA A 503 -9.46 -17.35 8.40
CA ALA A 503 -8.92 -18.19 7.34
C ALA A 503 -9.66 -19.53 7.22
N ALA A 504 -9.97 -20.17 8.36
CA ALA A 504 -10.77 -21.38 8.38
C ALA A 504 -12.20 -21.14 7.85
N ALA A 505 -12.83 -20.03 8.23
CA ALA A 505 -14.15 -19.65 7.71
C ALA A 505 -14.13 -19.41 6.19
N ALA A 506 -13.09 -18.74 5.68
CA ALA A 506 -12.92 -18.50 4.25
C ALA A 506 -12.70 -19.81 3.47
N MET A 507 -11.91 -20.75 3.99
CA MET A 507 -11.71 -22.07 3.38
C MET A 507 -13.02 -22.88 3.32
N VAL A 508 -13.85 -22.83 4.37
CA VAL A 508 -15.16 -23.50 4.36
C VAL A 508 -16.10 -22.88 3.33
N MET A 509 -16.09 -21.54 3.19
CA MET A 509 -16.88 -20.85 2.16
C MET A 509 -16.43 -21.25 0.75
N ASP A 510 -15.12 -21.33 0.50
CA ASP A 510 -14.58 -21.68 -0.82
C ASP A 510 -14.83 -23.16 -1.19
N MET A 511 -14.88 -24.04 -0.18
CA MET A 511 -15.27 -25.44 -0.37
C MET A 511 -16.78 -25.57 -0.65
N ASP A 512 -17.62 -24.79 0.04
CA ASP A 512 -19.06 -24.75 -0.21
C ASP A 512 -19.37 -24.19 -1.63
N THR A 513 -18.65 -23.15 -2.09
CA THR A 513 -18.79 -22.60 -3.46
C THR A 513 -18.29 -23.57 -4.53
N ALA A 514 -17.15 -24.23 -4.31
CA ALA A 514 -16.63 -25.27 -5.20
C ALA A 514 -17.59 -26.47 -5.31
N THR A 515 -18.21 -26.86 -4.20
CA THR A 515 -19.24 -27.91 -4.15
C THR A 515 -20.49 -27.49 -4.92
N ALA A 516 -20.94 -26.25 -4.76
CA ALA A 516 -22.07 -25.70 -5.51
C ALA A 516 -21.79 -25.62 -7.02
N MET A 517 -20.61 -25.16 -7.42
CA MET A 517 -20.14 -25.12 -8.82
C MET A 517 -20.06 -26.51 -9.45
N THR A 518 -19.53 -27.49 -8.72
CA THR A 518 -19.45 -28.88 -9.18
C THR A 518 -20.85 -29.48 -9.36
N THR A 519 -21.75 -29.22 -8.42
CA THR A 519 -23.15 -29.65 -8.49
C THR A 519 -23.86 -29.03 -9.69
N LEU A 520 -23.63 -27.74 -9.96
CA LEU A 520 -24.17 -27.05 -11.13
C LEU A 520 -23.63 -27.64 -12.45
N MET A 521 -22.32 -27.89 -12.53
CA MET A 521 -21.66 -28.52 -13.68
C MET A 521 -22.22 -29.92 -13.97
N ILE A 522 -22.35 -30.78 -12.95
CA ILE A 522 -22.95 -32.11 -13.06
C ILE A 522 -24.40 -32.00 -13.55
N THR A 523 -25.17 -31.07 -12.99
CA THR A 523 -26.56 -30.82 -13.38
C THR A 523 -26.68 -30.41 -14.86
N ILE A 524 -25.81 -29.51 -15.33
CA ILE A 524 -25.74 -29.09 -16.73
C ILE A 524 -25.36 -30.27 -17.64
N MET A 525 -24.40 -31.12 -17.22
CA MET A 525 -24.02 -32.32 -18.00
C MET A 525 -25.16 -33.34 -18.11
N ILE A 526 -25.92 -33.56 -17.03
CA ILE A 526 -27.10 -34.44 -17.03
C ILE A 526 -28.17 -33.86 -17.96
N MET A 527 -28.48 -32.56 -17.85
CA MET A 527 -29.43 -31.86 -18.73
C MET A 527 -29.03 -31.99 -20.21
N LYS A 528 -27.74 -31.80 -20.55
CA LYS A 528 -27.23 -31.99 -21.92
C LYS A 528 -27.46 -33.43 -22.40
N ARG A 529 -27.15 -34.45 -21.59
CA ARG A 529 -27.39 -35.86 -21.95
C ARG A 529 -28.87 -36.17 -22.15
N VAL A 530 -29.76 -35.63 -21.30
CA VAL A 530 -31.22 -35.79 -21.45
C VAL A 530 -31.70 -35.18 -22.77
N VAL A 531 -31.25 -33.96 -23.10
CA VAL A 531 -31.60 -33.28 -24.37
C VAL A 531 -31.06 -34.03 -25.59
N THR A 532 -29.82 -34.55 -25.55
CA THR A 532 -29.26 -35.37 -26.64
C THR A 532 -30.04 -36.67 -26.82
N THR A 533 -30.38 -37.35 -25.72
CA THR A 533 -31.17 -38.58 -25.76
C THR A 533 -32.58 -38.32 -26.30
N ALA A 534 -33.22 -37.23 -25.87
CA ALA A 534 -34.52 -36.80 -26.40
C ALA A 534 -34.47 -36.50 -27.90
N LYS A 535 -33.40 -35.85 -28.41
CA LYS A 535 -33.20 -35.63 -29.85
C LYS A 535 -33.06 -36.94 -30.62
N VAL A 536 -32.35 -37.94 -30.09
CA VAL A 536 -32.21 -39.27 -30.72
C VAL A 536 -33.56 -39.99 -30.79
N VAL A 537 -34.39 -39.86 -29.75
CA VAL A 537 -35.75 -40.43 -29.71
C VAL A 537 -36.68 -39.76 -30.74
N VAL A 538 -36.59 -38.44 -30.91
CA VAL A 538 -37.38 -37.67 -31.90
C VAL A 538 -36.97 -38.00 -33.34
N VAL A 539 -35.68 -38.25 -33.60
CA VAL A 539 -35.19 -38.64 -34.95
C VAL A 539 -35.58 -40.09 -35.28
N GLY A 540 -35.64 -41.00 -34.30
CA GLY A 540 -36.05 -42.40 -34.50
C GLY A 540 -37.55 -42.60 -34.76
N ALA A 541 -38.41 -41.63 -34.44
CA ALA A 541 -39.87 -41.73 -34.58
C ALA A 541 -40.39 -41.69 -36.04
N LYS A 542 -39.50 -41.57 -37.03
CA LYS A 542 -39.84 -41.64 -38.48
C LYS A 542 -39.72 -43.05 -39.09
N ALA A 543 -39.26 -44.06 -38.35
CA ALA A 543 -39.22 -45.45 -38.81
C ALA A 543 -40.47 -46.23 -38.36
N GLY A 544 -40.93 -47.19 -39.18
CA GLY A 544 -42.27 -47.81 -39.16
C GLY A 544 -42.76 -48.47 -37.86
N ARG A 545 -44.01 -48.98 -37.90
CA ARG A 545 -44.86 -49.39 -36.74
C ARG A 545 -44.16 -50.22 -35.63
N ALA A 546 -43.14 -51.03 -35.91
CA ALA A 546 -42.41 -51.80 -34.90
C ALA A 546 -41.48 -50.94 -34.02
N ALA A 547 -40.99 -49.79 -34.51
CA ALA A 547 -40.12 -48.89 -33.75
C ALA A 547 -40.87 -48.04 -32.70
N ARG A 548 -42.21 -47.88 -32.84
CA ARG A 548 -43.01 -47.03 -31.93
C ARG A 548 -43.14 -47.59 -30.51
N LEU A 549 -43.15 -48.92 -30.34
CA LEU A 549 -43.27 -49.55 -29.02
C LEU A 549 -41.98 -49.37 -28.20
N VAL A 550 -40.82 -49.58 -28.83
CA VAL A 550 -39.48 -49.38 -28.23
C VAL A 550 -39.23 -47.90 -27.92
N VAL A 551 -39.73 -46.99 -28.75
CA VAL A 551 -39.67 -45.55 -28.54
C VAL A 551 -40.51 -45.11 -27.33
N MET A 552 -41.69 -45.71 -27.10
CA MET A 552 -42.53 -45.40 -25.93
C MET A 552 -41.91 -45.89 -24.61
N GLU A 553 -41.33 -47.09 -24.56
CA GLU A 553 -40.62 -47.57 -23.36
C GLU A 553 -39.38 -46.72 -23.04
N ARG A 554 -38.62 -46.33 -24.07
CA ARG A 554 -37.45 -45.46 -23.89
C ARG A 554 -37.86 -44.02 -23.51
N ALA A 555 -38.97 -43.50 -24.02
CA ALA A 555 -39.49 -42.20 -23.62
C ALA A 555 -39.97 -42.20 -22.15
N ALA A 556 -40.59 -43.28 -21.68
CA ALA A 556 -40.97 -43.45 -20.27
C ALA A 556 -39.73 -43.51 -19.35
N ALA A 557 -38.67 -44.23 -19.76
CA ALA A 557 -37.41 -44.26 -19.04
C ALA A 557 -36.70 -42.89 -19.00
N VAL A 558 -36.72 -42.13 -20.11
CA VAL A 558 -36.18 -40.76 -20.16
C VAL A 558 -36.97 -39.81 -19.26
N ASN A 559 -38.30 -39.93 -19.22
CA ASN A 559 -39.14 -39.14 -18.31
C ASN A 559 -38.89 -39.50 -16.84
N ALA A 560 -38.68 -40.77 -16.50
CA ALA A 560 -38.32 -41.19 -15.15
C ALA A 560 -36.95 -40.63 -14.71
N VAL A 561 -35.94 -40.69 -15.59
CA VAL A 561 -34.61 -40.11 -15.33
C VAL A 561 -34.67 -38.58 -15.21
N ALA A 562 -35.49 -37.91 -16.04
CA ALA A 562 -35.70 -36.48 -15.95
C ALA A 562 -36.42 -36.08 -14.64
N LEU A 563 -37.39 -36.88 -14.18
CA LEU A 563 -38.07 -36.67 -12.91
C LEU A 563 -37.12 -36.83 -11.71
N VAL A 564 -36.26 -37.85 -11.74
CA VAL A 564 -35.24 -38.07 -10.71
C VAL A 564 -34.25 -36.91 -10.72
N ALA A 565 -33.77 -36.47 -11.89
CA ALA A 565 -32.86 -35.33 -12.00
C ALA A 565 -33.49 -34.03 -11.47
N LEU A 566 -34.77 -33.79 -11.75
CA LEU A 566 -35.52 -32.64 -11.23
C LEU A 566 -35.69 -32.72 -9.71
N ALA A 567 -35.99 -33.90 -9.17
CA ALA A 567 -36.11 -34.13 -7.73
C ALA A 567 -34.77 -33.90 -7.01
N THR A 568 -33.64 -34.33 -7.59
CA THR A 568 -32.30 -34.06 -7.04
C THR A 568 -31.96 -32.56 -7.07
N LEU A 569 -32.40 -31.84 -8.11
CA LEU A 569 -32.21 -30.40 -8.26
C LEU A 569 -33.01 -29.61 -7.20
N VAL A 570 -34.26 -30.01 -6.96
CA VAL A 570 -35.12 -29.44 -5.91
C VAL A 570 -34.58 -29.75 -4.52
N ALA A 571 -34.09 -30.97 -4.28
CA ALA A 571 -33.48 -31.35 -3.01
C ALA A 571 -32.17 -30.58 -2.74
N SER A 572 -31.35 -30.38 -3.77
CA SER A 572 -30.10 -29.61 -3.66
C SER A 572 -30.38 -28.12 -3.42
N ALA A 573 -31.36 -27.55 -4.14
CA ALA A 573 -31.80 -26.17 -3.91
C ALA A 573 -32.41 -26.00 -2.51
N ALA A 574 -33.22 -26.95 -2.05
CA ALA A 574 -33.77 -26.95 -0.69
C ALA A 574 -32.66 -27.07 0.37
N PHE A 575 -31.63 -27.88 0.14
CA PHE A 575 -30.50 -28.02 1.07
C PHE A 575 -29.68 -26.72 1.17
N VAL A 576 -29.39 -26.07 0.05
CA VAL A 576 -28.68 -24.77 0.01
C VAL A 576 -29.52 -23.68 0.67
N THR A 577 -30.82 -23.61 0.38
CA THR A 577 -31.75 -22.62 0.95
C THR A 577 -31.93 -22.82 2.45
N THR A 578 -32.04 -24.07 2.91
CA THR A 578 -32.16 -24.42 4.33
C THR A 578 -30.89 -24.05 5.09
N ARG A 579 -29.70 -24.32 4.53
CA ARG A 579 -28.41 -23.92 5.14
C ARG A 579 -28.23 -22.40 5.21
N LEU A 580 -28.68 -21.67 4.19
CA LEU A 580 -28.65 -20.20 4.16
C LEU A 580 -29.62 -19.59 5.19
N LEU A 581 -30.76 -20.24 5.45
CA LEU A 581 -31.76 -19.79 6.43
C LEU A 581 -31.38 -20.15 7.88
N THR A 582 -30.66 -21.25 8.12
CA THR A 582 -30.19 -21.64 9.47
C THR A 582 -28.94 -20.88 9.95
N ARG A 583 -28.33 -20.03 9.11
CA ARG A 583 -27.13 -19.23 9.42
C ARG A 583 -27.41 -17.72 9.62
N LYS A 584 -28.67 -17.30 9.67
CA LYS A 584 -29.05 -15.92 10.05
C LYS A 584 -29.32 -15.80 11.53
#